data_AF-A0AAU8LWP1-F1
#
_entry.id   AF-A0AAU8LWP1-F1
#
_cell.length_a   1.000
_cell.length_b   1.000
_cell.length_c   1.000
_cell.angle_alpha   90.00
_cell.angle_beta   90.00
_cell.angle_gamma   90.00
#
_symmetry.space_group_name_H-M   'P 1'
#
loop_
_entity.id
_entity.type
_entity.pdbx_description
1 polymer ?
#
loop_
_entity_poly.entity_id
_entity_poly.type
_entity_poly.pdbx_seq_one_letter_code
_entity_poly.pdbx_strand_id
1 'polypeptide(L)'
;MLKRDYKKELKHLYKPSAKKVVLVDVPAMNFLMIDGQGDPNSSQAFQEAVAALYPLAYTLKFMVKKGETGVDYGVMPLEGLWWSDDMATFSVDKKEDWQWTLMIMQPEYISEDMVATAREEVARKKNPSALSQVRFASFQEGRAAQTLHVGPFTEGCGSSVLMLTYL
;
A
#
# COMPACT_ATOMS: atom_id res chain seq x y z
N MET A 1 -17.19 -21.46 1.72
CA MET A 1 -16.31 -20.34 1.33
C MET A 1 -15.93 -19.58 2.60
N LEU A 2 -14.65 -19.60 2.97
CA LEU A 2 -14.18 -18.90 4.16
C LEU A 2 -13.99 -17.42 3.81
N LYS A 3 -14.69 -16.50 4.50
CA LYS A 3 -14.54 -15.06 4.28
C LYS A 3 -13.63 -14.47 5.35
N ARG A 4 -12.56 -13.79 4.93
CA ARG A 4 -11.58 -13.18 5.84
C ARG A 4 -11.55 -11.67 5.70
N ASP A 5 -11.64 -10.95 6.82
CA ASP A 5 -11.73 -9.49 6.86
C ASP A 5 -10.56 -8.92 7.65
N TYR A 6 -9.43 -8.74 6.95
CA TYR A 6 -8.20 -8.22 7.54
C TYR A 6 -8.35 -6.82 8.13
N LYS A 7 -9.28 -5.99 7.64
CA LYS A 7 -9.56 -4.67 8.25
C LYS A 7 -10.22 -4.80 9.63
N LYS A 8 -10.87 -5.92 9.92
CA LYS A 8 -11.39 -6.25 11.26
C LYS A 8 -10.32 -6.92 12.12
N GLU A 9 -9.57 -7.86 11.59
CA GLU A 9 -8.49 -8.56 12.33
C GLU A 9 -7.39 -7.57 12.75
N LEU A 10 -6.98 -6.69 11.84
CA LEU A 10 -5.94 -5.68 12.04
C LEU A 10 -6.56 -4.30 12.37
N LYS A 11 -7.71 -4.29 13.07
CA LYS A 11 -8.42 -3.05 13.42
C LYS A 11 -7.52 -2.02 14.11
N HIS A 12 -6.57 -2.48 14.92
CA HIS A 12 -5.62 -1.62 15.63
C HIS A 12 -4.69 -0.83 14.69
N LEU A 13 -4.44 -1.32 13.47
CA LEU A 13 -3.67 -0.63 12.42
C LEU A 13 -4.58 0.16 11.47
N TYR A 14 -5.70 -0.43 11.06
CA TYR A 14 -6.54 0.14 9.99
C TYR A 14 -7.72 0.98 10.45
N LYS A 15 -7.97 1.09 11.76
CA LYS A 15 -9.04 1.94 12.32
C LYS A 15 -8.57 2.75 13.54
N PRO A 16 -7.54 3.61 13.40
CA PRO A 16 -7.14 4.54 14.45
C PRO A 16 -8.27 5.55 14.75
N SER A 17 -8.18 6.18 15.92
CA SER A 17 -9.08 7.28 16.28
C SER A 17 -8.62 8.58 15.63
N ALA A 18 -9.56 9.42 15.19
CA ALA A 18 -9.24 10.79 14.75
C ALA A 18 -9.00 11.76 15.92
N LYS A 19 -9.28 11.34 17.15
CA LYS A 19 -9.24 12.23 18.33
C LYS A 19 -7.90 12.20 19.07
N LYS A 20 -7.06 11.20 18.81
CA LYS A 20 -5.80 11.01 19.55
C LYS A 20 -4.77 10.29 18.69
N VAL A 21 -3.53 10.74 18.82
CA VAL A 21 -2.36 9.98 18.36
C VAL A 21 -2.18 8.77 19.28
N VAL A 22 -1.93 7.61 18.71
CA VAL A 22 -1.66 6.37 19.44
C VAL A 22 -0.36 5.76 18.96
N LEU A 23 0.41 5.18 19.88
CA LEU A 23 1.53 4.33 19.52
C LEU A 23 1.03 2.96 19.07
N VAL A 24 1.66 2.41 18.05
CA VAL A 24 1.41 1.07 17.54
C VAL A 24 2.71 0.34 17.28
N ASP A 25 2.68 -0.97 17.45
CA ASP A 25 3.73 -1.87 17.02
C ASP A 25 3.23 -2.62 15.79
N VAL A 26 3.79 -2.29 14.64
CA VAL A 26 3.42 -2.86 13.34
C VAL A 26 4.35 -4.06 13.06
N PRO A 27 3.80 -5.28 12.97
CA PRO A 27 4.61 -6.46 12.71
C PRO A 27 5.14 -6.46 11.28
N ALA A 28 6.12 -7.33 11.00
CA ALA A 28 6.52 -7.61 9.63
C ALA A 28 5.32 -8.18 8.85
N MET A 29 5.02 -7.57 7.70
CA MET A 29 3.94 -8.00 6.80
C MET A 29 4.46 -8.04 5.36
N ASN A 30 3.80 -8.81 4.51
CA ASN A 30 4.17 -8.90 3.10
C ASN A 30 3.35 -7.89 2.29
N PHE A 31 3.98 -7.27 1.30
CA PHE A 31 3.37 -6.24 0.49
C PHE A 31 3.74 -6.41 -0.98
N LEU A 32 2.79 -6.09 -1.86
CA LEU A 32 3.14 -5.62 -3.20
C LEU A 32 3.58 -4.17 -3.08
N MET A 33 4.78 -3.85 -3.55
CA MET A 33 5.39 -2.53 -3.38
C MET A 33 5.90 -2.02 -4.72
N ILE A 34 5.87 -0.70 -4.92
CA ILE A 34 6.49 -0.04 -6.06
C ILE A 34 7.00 1.33 -5.62
N ASP A 35 8.23 1.62 -6.00
CA ASP A 35 8.92 2.85 -5.65
C ASP A 35 8.78 3.87 -6.78
N GLY A 36 8.81 5.15 -6.46
CA GLY A 36 8.69 6.22 -7.44
C GLY A 36 8.99 7.60 -6.87
N GLN A 37 8.84 8.61 -7.71
CA GLN A 37 9.09 10.01 -7.37
C GLN A 37 8.02 10.92 -8.00
N GLY A 38 7.84 12.08 -7.39
CA GLY A 38 7.02 13.17 -7.89
C GLY A 38 5.68 13.32 -7.19
N ASP A 39 5.01 14.43 -7.48
CA ASP A 39 3.75 14.80 -6.84
C ASP A 39 2.66 13.76 -7.15
N PRO A 40 2.04 13.14 -6.14
CA PRO A 40 0.98 12.16 -6.37
C PRO A 40 -0.25 12.72 -7.09
N ASN A 41 -0.43 14.05 -7.10
CA ASN A 41 -1.55 14.71 -7.77
C ASN A 41 -1.35 14.88 -9.27
N SER A 42 -0.11 14.88 -9.76
CA SER A 42 0.22 15.18 -11.16
C SER A 42 1.16 14.18 -11.83
N SER A 43 1.89 13.37 -11.06
CA SER A 43 2.86 12.42 -11.57
C SER A 43 2.20 11.26 -12.30
N GLN A 44 2.54 11.12 -13.58
CA GLN A 44 2.18 9.94 -14.38
C GLN A 44 2.73 8.65 -13.74
N ALA A 45 3.92 8.70 -13.13
CA ALA A 45 4.53 7.55 -12.48
C ALA A 45 3.67 7.05 -11.30
N PHE A 46 3.06 7.96 -10.54
CA PHE A 46 2.15 7.62 -9.45
C PHE A 46 0.89 6.91 -9.97
N GLN A 47 0.29 7.43 -11.04
CA GLN A 47 -0.89 6.83 -11.66
C GLN A 47 -0.60 5.43 -12.22
N GLU A 48 0.55 5.26 -12.89
CA GLU A 48 0.98 3.97 -13.43
C GLU A 48 1.27 2.95 -12.34
N ALA A 49 1.88 3.38 -11.23
CA ALA A 49 2.13 2.55 -10.06
C ALA A 49 0.82 2.00 -9.46
N VAL A 50 -0.17 2.87 -9.24
CA VAL A 50 -1.50 2.47 -8.77
C VAL A 50 -2.18 1.54 -9.78
N ALA A 51 -2.07 1.83 -11.08
CA ALA A 51 -2.62 1.02 -12.16
C ALA A 51 -1.94 -0.35 -12.30
N ALA A 52 -0.73 -0.55 -11.78
CA ALA A 52 -0.05 -1.84 -11.71
C ALA A 52 -0.41 -2.63 -10.44
N LEU A 53 -0.41 -1.96 -9.28
CA LEU A 53 -0.64 -2.59 -7.97
C LEU A 53 -2.05 -3.21 -7.85
N TYR A 54 -3.10 -2.48 -8.21
CA TYR A 54 -4.47 -2.97 -8.01
C TYR A 54 -4.79 -4.21 -8.86
N PRO A 55 -4.52 -4.25 -10.19
CA PRO A 55 -4.75 -5.46 -10.97
C PRO A 55 -4.02 -6.68 -10.44
N LEU A 56 -2.79 -6.52 -9.93
CA LEU A 56 -2.03 -7.61 -9.33
C LEU A 56 -2.68 -8.10 -8.03
N ALA A 57 -3.03 -7.18 -7.12
CA ALA A 57 -3.71 -7.52 -5.86
C ALA A 57 -5.08 -8.20 -6.08
N TYR A 58 -5.87 -7.74 -7.05
CA TYR A 58 -7.15 -8.37 -7.39
C TYR A 58 -6.96 -9.75 -8.03
N THR A 59 -5.96 -9.91 -8.90
CA THR A 59 -5.66 -11.22 -9.49
C THR A 59 -5.30 -12.24 -8.41
N LEU A 60 -4.43 -11.88 -7.46
CA LEU A 60 -4.09 -12.71 -6.30
C LEU A 60 -5.33 -13.08 -5.47
N LYS A 61 -6.18 -12.09 -5.16
CA LYS A 61 -7.44 -12.34 -4.44
C LYS A 61 -8.28 -13.41 -5.15
N PHE A 62 -8.45 -13.30 -6.46
CA PHE A 62 -9.26 -14.25 -7.21
C PHE A 62 -8.61 -15.62 -7.36
N MET A 63 -7.29 -15.68 -7.46
CA MET A 63 -6.54 -16.95 -7.46
C MET A 63 -6.74 -17.70 -6.14
N VAL A 64 -6.54 -17.04 -5.00
CA VAL A 64 -6.76 -17.63 -3.67
C VAL A 64 -8.20 -18.11 -3.52
N LYS A 65 -9.17 -17.28 -3.90
CA LYS A 65 -10.60 -17.62 -3.79
C LYS A 65 -10.99 -18.85 -4.62
N LYS A 66 -10.36 -19.05 -5.78
CA LYS A 66 -10.63 -20.18 -6.70
C LYS A 66 -9.76 -21.41 -6.41
N GLY A 67 -8.62 -21.22 -5.77
CA GLY A 67 -7.67 -22.28 -5.45
C GLY A 67 -8.06 -23.09 -4.22
N GLU A 68 -7.12 -23.91 -3.76
CA GLU A 68 -7.34 -24.92 -2.70
C GLU A 68 -7.77 -24.32 -1.36
N THR A 69 -7.25 -23.14 -1.00
CA THR A 69 -7.61 -22.48 0.26
C THR A 69 -9.06 -22.00 0.26
N GLY A 70 -9.63 -21.63 -0.90
CA GLY A 70 -11.01 -21.16 -1.03
C GLY A 70 -11.35 -19.91 -0.21
N VAL A 71 -10.33 -19.13 0.19
CA VAL A 71 -10.48 -17.96 1.06
C VAL A 71 -10.85 -16.73 0.22
N ASP A 72 -11.95 -16.06 0.57
CA ASP A 72 -12.32 -14.75 0.03
C ASP A 72 -11.90 -13.66 1.01
N TYR A 73 -10.80 -12.97 0.70
CA TYR A 73 -10.31 -11.83 1.47
C TYR A 73 -10.50 -10.51 0.71
N GLY A 74 -10.68 -9.41 1.45
CA GLY A 74 -10.74 -8.07 0.85
C GLY A 74 -9.36 -7.59 0.41
N VAL A 75 -9.27 -6.92 -0.75
CA VAL A 75 -8.05 -6.17 -1.12
C VAL A 75 -7.83 -5.08 -0.07
N MET A 76 -6.60 -5.01 0.45
CA MET A 76 -6.22 -4.05 1.48
C MET A 76 -6.13 -2.63 0.91
N PRO A 77 -6.27 -1.59 1.75
CA PRO A 77 -6.11 -0.21 1.30
C PRO A 77 -4.74 0.00 0.65
N LEU A 78 -4.67 0.95 -0.29
CA LEU A 78 -3.39 1.47 -0.73
C LEU A 78 -2.72 2.20 0.44
N GLU A 79 -1.47 1.87 0.67
CA GLU A 79 -0.57 2.46 1.67
C GLU A 79 0.60 3.13 0.91
N GLY A 80 1.27 4.09 1.57
CA GLY A 80 2.23 4.96 0.91
C GLY A 80 3.21 5.53 1.92
N LEU A 81 4.50 5.24 1.71
CA LEU A 81 5.61 5.85 2.42
C LEU A 81 6.10 7.06 1.61
N TRP A 82 6.49 8.14 2.29
CA TRP A 82 6.88 9.40 1.66
C TRP A 82 8.13 9.95 2.33
N TRP A 83 9.10 10.39 1.52
CA TRP A 83 10.31 11.03 2.02
C TRP A 83 10.89 11.96 0.95
N SER A 84 11.96 12.68 1.31
CA SER A 84 12.81 13.44 0.37
C SER A 84 14.26 13.21 0.76
N ASP A 85 15.19 13.34 -0.21
CA ASP A 85 16.63 13.22 0.05
C ASP A 85 17.11 14.25 1.08
N ASP A 86 16.50 15.43 1.10
CA ASP A 86 16.72 16.45 2.11
C ASP A 86 15.42 16.73 2.88
N MET A 87 15.26 16.07 4.03
CA MET A 87 14.12 16.27 4.92
C MET A 87 14.03 17.69 5.47
N ALA A 88 15.10 18.50 5.45
CA ALA A 88 15.03 19.92 5.79
C ALA A 88 14.29 20.74 4.72
N THR A 89 14.15 20.19 3.51
CA THR A 89 13.42 20.79 2.39
C THR A 89 12.05 20.14 2.15
N PHE A 90 11.67 19.14 2.96
CA PHE A 90 10.37 18.49 2.85
C PHE A 90 9.25 19.51 3.08
N SER A 91 8.69 19.98 1.99
CA SER A 91 7.60 20.95 1.97
C SER A 91 6.43 20.40 1.18
N VAL A 92 5.23 20.67 1.68
CA VAL A 92 3.98 20.45 0.95
C VAL A 92 3.87 21.29 -0.32
N ASP A 93 4.72 22.31 -0.47
CA ASP A 93 4.76 23.18 -1.64
C ASP A 93 5.70 22.66 -2.75
N LYS A 94 6.61 21.72 -2.42
CA LYS A 94 7.59 21.14 -3.34
C LYS A 94 7.44 19.62 -3.44
N LYS A 95 6.29 19.19 -3.93
CA LYS A 95 5.94 17.77 -4.05
C LYS A 95 6.67 17.05 -5.19
N GLU A 96 7.30 17.80 -6.10
CA GLU A 96 8.04 17.25 -7.24
C GLU A 96 9.26 16.43 -6.80
N ASP A 97 9.87 16.78 -5.67
CA ASP A 97 11.06 16.10 -5.13
C ASP A 97 10.70 14.94 -4.18
N TRP A 98 9.41 14.68 -3.97
CA TRP A 98 8.97 13.62 -3.08
C TRP A 98 9.27 12.26 -3.67
N GLN A 99 9.93 11.42 -2.89
CA GLN A 99 10.08 10.01 -3.15
C GLN A 99 9.01 9.25 -2.36
N TRP A 100 8.53 8.16 -2.95
CA TRP A 100 7.49 7.36 -2.33
C TRP A 100 7.62 5.89 -2.66
N THR A 101 7.07 5.08 -1.75
CA THR A 101 6.78 3.67 -1.98
C THR A 101 5.30 3.47 -1.79
N LEU A 102 4.61 3.07 -2.86
CA LEU A 102 3.22 2.63 -2.77
C LEU A 102 3.16 1.15 -2.48
N MET A 103 2.25 0.75 -1.59
CA MET A 103 2.16 -0.64 -1.15
C MET A 103 0.73 -1.11 -0.86
N ILE A 104 0.48 -2.40 -1.09
CA ILE A 104 -0.77 -3.08 -0.74
C ILE A 104 -0.43 -4.37 0.01
N MET A 105 -0.84 -4.43 1.29
CA MET A 105 -0.60 -5.61 2.14
C MET A 105 -1.22 -6.87 1.54
N GLN A 106 -0.44 -7.95 1.55
CA GLN A 106 -0.84 -9.29 1.15
C GLN A 106 -0.86 -10.24 2.36
N PRO A 107 -1.85 -11.13 2.44
CA PRO A 107 -1.89 -12.18 3.45
C PRO A 107 -0.63 -13.06 3.49
N GLU A 108 -0.35 -13.64 4.65
CA GLU A 108 0.82 -14.51 4.90
C GLU A 108 0.92 -15.74 3.97
N TYR A 109 -0.20 -16.23 3.47
CA TYR A 109 -0.26 -17.39 2.56
C TYR A 109 -0.02 -17.03 1.08
N ILE A 110 0.16 -15.74 0.75
CA ILE A 110 0.59 -15.35 -0.61
C ILE A 110 2.08 -15.63 -0.74
N SER A 111 2.44 -16.53 -1.67
CA SER A 111 3.84 -16.86 -1.98
C SER A 111 4.37 -16.10 -3.21
N GLU A 112 5.69 -16.11 -3.38
CA GLU A 112 6.35 -15.56 -4.57
C GLU A 112 5.84 -16.19 -5.87
N ASP A 113 5.63 -17.51 -5.90
CA ASP A 113 5.11 -18.23 -7.07
C ASP A 113 3.70 -17.77 -7.47
N MET A 114 2.85 -17.50 -6.46
CA MET A 114 1.51 -16.96 -6.71
C MET A 114 1.61 -15.56 -7.31
N VAL A 115 2.54 -14.73 -6.82
CA VAL A 115 2.78 -13.38 -7.36
C VAL A 115 3.32 -13.45 -8.78
N ALA A 116 4.25 -14.36 -9.07
CA ALA A 116 4.79 -14.55 -10.42
C ALA A 116 3.68 -14.97 -11.40
N THR A 117 2.86 -15.95 -11.03
CA THR A 117 1.71 -16.39 -11.85
C THR A 117 0.70 -15.25 -12.05
N ALA A 118 0.38 -14.50 -10.99
CA ALA A 118 -0.54 -13.36 -11.08
C ALA A 118 0.02 -12.27 -12.00
N ARG A 119 1.33 -12.03 -11.97
CA ARG A 119 2.01 -11.06 -12.85
C ARG A 119 1.87 -11.46 -14.31
N GLU A 120 2.09 -12.72 -14.66
CA GLU A 120 1.91 -13.22 -16.02
C GLU A 120 0.48 -13.04 -16.52
N GLU A 121 -0.51 -13.32 -15.66
CA GLU A 121 -1.92 -13.10 -16.00
C GLU A 121 -2.24 -11.63 -16.26
N VAL A 122 -1.74 -10.73 -15.43
CA VAL A 122 -1.95 -9.28 -15.59
C VAL A 122 -1.24 -8.77 -16.84
N ALA A 123 -0.01 -9.24 -17.09
CA ALA A 123 0.75 -8.95 -18.30
C ALA A 123 -0.03 -9.37 -19.56
N ARG A 124 -0.58 -10.58 -19.59
CA ARG A 124 -1.36 -11.07 -20.75
C ARG A 124 -2.64 -10.25 -20.98
N LYS A 125 -3.30 -9.76 -19.93
CA LYS A 125 -4.63 -9.12 -20.02
C LYS A 125 -4.56 -7.62 -20.30
N LYS A 126 -3.69 -6.90 -19.60
CA LYS A 126 -3.62 -5.43 -19.63
C LYS A 126 -2.22 -4.88 -19.82
N ASN A 127 -1.20 -5.61 -19.37
CA ASN A 127 0.20 -5.22 -19.38
C ASN A 127 0.46 -3.76 -18.94
N PRO A 128 0.11 -3.35 -17.70
CA PRO A 128 0.45 -2.02 -17.21
C PRO A 128 1.96 -1.75 -17.33
N SER A 129 2.35 -0.53 -17.75
CA SER A 129 3.75 -0.13 -17.98
C SER A 129 4.63 -0.39 -16.75
N ALA A 130 4.12 -0.07 -15.57
CA ALA A 130 4.82 -0.22 -14.30
C ALA A 130 4.77 -1.64 -13.71
N LEU A 131 4.16 -2.62 -14.40
CA LEU A 131 3.96 -3.96 -13.85
C LEU A 131 5.28 -4.64 -13.49
N SER A 132 6.34 -4.51 -14.31
CA SER A 132 7.65 -5.11 -14.04
C SER A 132 8.36 -4.50 -12.83
N GLN A 133 7.97 -3.30 -12.41
CA GLN A 133 8.59 -2.57 -11.29
C GLN A 133 7.99 -2.97 -9.94
N VAL A 134 6.82 -3.63 -9.92
CA VAL A 134 6.19 -4.08 -8.68
C VAL A 134 7.02 -5.21 -8.05
N ARG A 135 7.49 -5.02 -6.83
CA ARG A 135 8.17 -6.03 -6.01
C ARG A 135 7.23 -6.64 -4.96
N PHE A 136 7.50 -7.87 -4.55
CA PHE A 136 6.84 -8.51 -3.42
C PHE A 136 7.86 -8.72 -2.32
N ALA A 137 7.65 -8.09 -1.16
CA ALA A 137 8.63 -8.09 -0.09
C ALA A 137 7.97 -8.01 1.29
N SER A 138 8.68 -8.51 2.30
CA SER A 138 8.34 -8.26 3.70
C SER A 138 8.84 -6.87 4.11
N PHE A 139 7.99 -6.13 4.82
CA PHE A 139 8.34 -4.84 5.40
C PHE A 139 7.93 -4.82 6.88
N GLN A 140 8.86 -4.42 7.73
CA GLN A 140 8.66 -4.27 9.17
C GLN A 140 8.80 -2.80 9.54
N GLU A 141 7.66 -2.15 9.70
CA GLU A 141 7.59 -0.78 10.19
C GLU A 141 8.04 -0.68 11.66
N GLY A 142 7.64 -1.65 12.50
CA GLY A 142 7.98 -1.63 13.92
C GLY A 142 7.16 -0.60 14.69
N ARG A 143 7.80 0.12 15.61
CA ARG A 143 7.11 1.03 16.54
C ARG A 143 6.88 2.39 15.91
N ALA A 144 5.61 2.78 15.76
CA ALA A 144 5.20 4.01 15.10
C ALA A 144 4.10 4.75 15.90
N ALA A 145 3.86 6.01 15.54
CA ALA A 145 2.73 6.79 15.99
C ALA A 145 1.72 6.95 14.85
N GLN A 146 0.43 6.79 15.12
CA GLN A 146 -0.62 6.91 14.10
C GLN A 146 -1.83 7.70 14.61
N THR A 147 -2.53 8.36 13.69
CA THR A 147 -3.84 9.01 13.92
C THR A 147 -4.67 8.94 12.65
N LEU A 148 -6.00 9.03 12.77
CA LEU A 148 -6.87 9.13 11.60
C LEU A 148 -7.06 10.61 11.21
N HIS A 149 -6.61 10.99 10.02
CA HIS A 149 -6.98 12.27 9.42
C HIS A 149 -8.35 12.18 8.75
N VAL A 150 -9.20 13.18 8.96
CA VAL A 150 -10.52 13.30 8.32
C VAL A 150 -10.65 14.72 7.78
N GLY A 151 -10.49 14.88 6.46
CA GLY A 151 -10.55 16.18 5.81
C GLY A 151 -9.85 16.17 4.44
N PRO A 152 -9.89 17.29 3.71
CA PRO A 152 -9.11 17.47 2.49
C PRO A 152 -7.61 17.47 2.80
N PHE A 153 -6.82 16.84 1.92
CA PHE A 153 -5.36 16.80 2.02
C PHE A 153 -4.67 18.19 2.02
N THR A 154 -5.39 19.24 1.61
CA THR A 154 -4.90 20.62 1.52
C THR A 154 -5.07 21.42 2.82
N GLU A 155 -5.89 20.97 3.77
CA GLU A 155 -6.24 21.73 4.99
C GLU A 155 -5.61 21.20 6.28
N GLY A 156 -4.80 20.15 6.19
CA GLY A 156 -4.02 19.64 7.32
C GLY A 156 -2.71 19.03 6.82
N CYS A 157 -1.68 19.09 7.66
CA CYS A 157 -0.46 18.30 7.50
C CYS A 157 -0.85 16.90 7.03
N GLY A 158 -0.39 16.52 5.84
CA GLY A 158 -1.08 15.57 4.97
C GLY A 158 -1.52 14.28 5.66
N SER A 159 -2.69 13.76 5.28
CA SER A 159 -2.77 12.44 4.62
C SER A 159 -4.04 11.64 4.83
N SER A 160 -4.60 11.22 3.70
CA SER A 160 -5.41 10.01 3.53
C SER A 160 -4.81 9.10 2.45
N VAL A 161 -3.56 8.73 2.67
CA VAL A 161 -3.11 7.34 2.61
C VAL A 161 -2.85 6.98 4.09
N LEU A 162 -2.69 5.72 4.50
CA LEU A 162 -2.20 5.46 5.86
C LEU A 162 -0.79 6.09 5.96
N MET A 163 -0.68 7.38 6.29
CA MET A 163 0.58 8.02 6.65
C MET A 163 0.87 7.52 8.04
N LEU A 164 1.84 6.63 8.12
CA LEU A 164 2.61 6.51 9.33
C LEU A 164 3.56 7.70 9.29
N THR A 165 3.25 8.73 10.05
CA THR A 165 4.18 9.84 10.26
C THR A 165 5.30 9.27 11.13
N TYR A 166 6.47 9.04 10.53
CA TYR A 166 7.70 8.79 11.30
C TYR A 166 8.02 10.07 12.08
N LEU A 167 8.24 9.94 13.39
CA LEU A 167 8.87 10.98 14.21
C LEU A 167 10.37 11.00 13.95
#